data_AF-A0A6A4HH51-F1
#
_entry.id   AF-A0A6A4HH51-F1
#
_cell.length_a   1.000
_cell.length_b   1.000
_cell.length_c   1.000
_cell.angle_alpha   90.00
_cell.angle_beta   90.00
_cell.angle_gamma   90.00
#
_symmetry.space_group_name_H-M   'P 1'
#
loop_
_entity.id
_entity.type
_entity.pdbx_description
1 polymer ?
#
loop_
_entity_poly.entity_id
_entity_poly.type
_entity_poly.pdbx_seq_one_letter_code
_entity_poly.pdbx_strand_id
1 'polypeptide(L)'
;LAVKKSWFPCVDALLEQISDATIESYTEKLKNNPFTRPETDGKKAACKLMQYVSYVAEHVPGSTTEIQNLRDEMYSIVHSNGLPHVFLTLNPSDTNNPIDQVLAGRDLDLDKFFDDLCPGAENLEWAKATSQNPVASAQFFDTSVRILLDILLGTKRANSKVVFAIW
;
A
#
# COMPACT_ATOMS: atom_id res chain seq x y z
N LEU A 1 19.42 20.67 2.63
CA LEU A 1 20.63 21.23 1.96
C LEU A 1 20.14 21.99 0.71
N ALA A 2 20.99 22.63 -0.10
CA ALA A 2 20.62 23.14 -1.44
C ALA A 2 21.58 22.51 -2.47
N VAL A 3 21.16 22.23 -3.71
CA VAL A 3 22.06 21.75 -4.78
C VAL A 3 23.13 22.82 -5.02
N LYS A 4 24.39 22.52 -4.66
CA LYS A 4 25.51 23.45 -4.83
C LYS A 4 26.29 23.11 -6.08
N LYS A 5 26.69 24.13 -6.84
CA LYS A 5 27.57 23.97 -8.01
C LYS A 5 28.91 23.28 -7.68
N SER A 6 29.32 23.31 -6.41
CA SER A 6 30.49 22.59 -5.90
C SER A 6 30.36 21.06 -5.96
N TRP A 7 29.18 20.49 -6.17
CA TRP A 7 28.98 19.03 -6.19
C TRP A 7 29.20 18.39 -7.56
N PHE A 8 29.02 19.15 -8.66
CA PHE A 8 29.15 18.61 -10.02
C PHE A 8 30.46 17.83 -10.27
N PRO A 9 31.65 18.34 -9.87
CA PRO A 9 32.88 17.57 -10.07
C PRO A 9 32.91 16.24 -9.31
N CYS A 10 32.26 16.17 -8.15
CA CYS A 10 32.15 14.93 -7.38
C CYS A 10 31.17 13.96 -8.03
N VAL A 11 30.07 14.45 -8.62
CA VAL A 11 29.08 13.64 -9.31
C VAL A 11 29.68 13.06 -10.59
N ASP A 12 30.42 13.86 -11.36
CA ASP A 12 31.11 13.42 -12.57
C ASP A 12 32.14 12.32 -12.26
N ALA A 13 32.97 12.51 -11.23
CA ALA A 13 33.92 11.49 -10.79
C ALA A 13 33.26 10.20 -10.30
N LEU A 14 32.03 10.25 -9.77
CA LEU A 14 31.26 9.07 -9.40
C LEU A 14 30.69 8.36 -10.62
N LEU A 15 30.20 9.11 -11.61
CA LEU A 15 29.73 8.57 -12.89
C LEU A 15 30.84 7.80 -13.62
N GLU A 16 32.06 8.34 -13.65
CA GLU A 16 33.21 7.68 -14.27
C GLU A 16 33.58 6.33 -13.63
N GLN A 17 33.24 6.13 -12.34
CA GLN A 17 33.50 4.89 -11.61
C GLN A 17 32.42 3.83 -11.81
N ILE A 18 31.31 4.17 -12.47
CA ILE A 18 30.17 3.29 -12.68
C ILE A 18 30.21 2.78 -14.12
N SER A 19 30.37 1.47 -14.28
CA SER A 19 30.24 0.79 -15.57
C SER A 19 28.86 0.16 -15.74
N ASP A 20 28.44 -0.06 -16.98
CA ASP A 20 27.16 -0.73 -17.30
C ASP A 20 27.05 -2.10 -16.62
N ALA A 21 28.13 -2.88 -16.62
CA ALA A 21 28.21 -4.17 -15.92
C ALA A 21 28.02 -4.05 -14.39
N THR A 22 28.44 -2.92 -13.81
CA THR A 22 28.24 -2.64 -12.38
C THR A 22 26.76 -2.38 -12.10
N ILE A 23 26.09 -1.61 -12.96
CA ILE A 23 24.65 -1.31 -12.85
C ILE A 23 23.83 -2.59 -12.97
N GLU A 24 24.08 -3.40 -13.99
CA GLU A 24 23.34 -4.64 -14.23
C GLU A 24 23.50 -5.62 -13.07
N SER A 25 24.75 -5.88 -12.65
CA SER A 25 25.02 -6.79 -11.53
C SER A 25 24.48 -6.29 -10.20
N TYR A 26 24.40 -4.97 -9.99
CA TYR A 26 23.85 -4.41 -8.75
C TYR A 26 22.32 -4.44 -8.74
N THR A 27 21.71 -4.16 -9.89
CA THR A 27 20.25 -4.23 -10.06
C THR A 27 19.73 -5.64 -9.80
N GLU A 28 20.39 -6.67 -10.34
CA GLU A 28 20.01 -8.06 -10.07
C GLU A 28 20.18 -8.45 -8.60
N LYS A 29 21.24 -7.96 -7.93
CA LYS A 29 21.38 -8.17 -6.48
C LYS A 29 20.27 -7.48 -5.69
N LEU A 30 19.88 -6.26 -6.05
CA LEU A 30 18.82 -5.50 -5.37
C LEU A 30 17.42 -6.10 -5.58
N LYS A 31 17.14 -6.65 -6.77
CA LYS A 31 15.88 -7.38 -7.03
C LYS A 31 15.72 -8.59 -6.10
N ASN A 32 16.82 -9.32 -5.88
CA ASN A 32 16.82 -10.50 -5.02
C ASN A 32 16.83 -10.15 -3.52
N ASN A 33 17.56 -9.10 -3.14
CA ASN A 33 17.61 -8.61 -1.77
C ASN A 33 17.75 -7.08 -1.73
N PRO A 34 16.68 -6.36 -1.37
CA PRO A 34 16.68 -4.89 -1.26
C PRO A 34 17.70 -4.33 -0.27
N PHE A 35 18.16 -5.12 0.71
CA PHE A 35 19.11 -4.70 1.75
C PHE A 35 20.57 -5.02 1.41
N THR A 36 20.87 -5.35 0.15
CA THR A 36 22.22 -5.70 -0.28
C THR A 36 23.19 -4.53 -0.11
N ARG A 37 24.28 -4.76 0.62
CA ARG A 37 25.34 -3.76 0.81
C ARG A 37 26.23 -3.66 -0.43
N PRO A 38 26.68 -2.45 -0.82
CA PRO A 38 27.60 -2.27 -1.92
C PRO A 38 29.02 -2.71 -1.54
N GLU A 39 29.49 -3.80 -2.13
CA GLU A 39 30.81 -4.40 -1.83
C GLU A 39 31.93 -3.76 -2.65
N THR A 40 31.69 -3.54 -3.95
CA THR A 40 32.69 -3.00 -4.89
C THR A 40 32.64 -1.48 -4.96
N ASP A 41 33.74 -0.85 -5.35
CA ASP A 41 33.83 0.61 -5.39
C ASP A 41 32.86 1.23 -6.41
N GLY A 42 32.64 0.59 -7.56
CA GLY A 42 31.59 1.00 -8.50
C GLY A 42 30.18 0.91 -7.92
N LYS A 43 29.87 -0.09 -7.08
CA LYS A 43 28.57 -0.21 -6.41
C LYS A 43 28.40 0.84 -5.30
N LYS A 44 29.48 1.16 -4.59
CA LYS A 44 29.50 2.26 -3.61
C LYS A 44 29.30 3.60 -4.32
N ALA A 45 29.95 3.80 -5.47
CA ALA A 45 29.80 4.98 -6.30
C ALA A 45 28.35 5.12 -6.80
N ALA A 46 27.74 4.04 -7.31
CA ALA A 46 26.33 4.01 -7.71
C ALA A 46 25.38 4.35 -6.55
N CYS A 47 25.59 3.76 -5.37
CA CYS A 47 24.80 4.05 -4.19
C CYS A 47 24.91 5.53 -3.77
N LYS A 48 26.13 6.09 -3.80
CA LYS A 48 26.37 7.51 -3.48
C LYS A 48 25.79 8.45 -4.53
N LEU A 49 25.86 8.09 -5.82
CA LEU A 49 25.21 8.83 -6.90
C LEU A 49 23.69 8.88 -6.71
N MET A 50 23.08 7.74 -6.36
CA MET A 50 21.65 7.68 -6.06
C MET A 50 21.23 8.61 -4.92
N GLN A 51 22.07 8.80 -3.90
CA GLN A 51 21.79 9.78 -2.84
C GLN A 51 21.72 11.21 -3.37
N TYR A 52 22.61 11.59 -4.28
CA TYR A 52 22.56 12.90 -4.92
C TYR A 52 21.33 13.07 -5.82
N VAL A 53 20.97 12.03 -6.58
CA VAL A 53 19.77 12.03 -7.43
C VAL A 53 18.50 12.17 -6.59
N SER A 54 18.34 11.35 -5.54
CA SER A 54 17.20 11.43 -4.63
C SER A 54 17.08 12.81 -3.98
N TYR A 55 18.20 13.41 -3.61
CA TYR A 55 18.22 14.73 -3.00
C TYR A 55 17.79 15.85 -3.98
N VAL A 56 18.18 15.77 -5.26
CA VAL A 56 17.65 16.68 -6.29
C VAL A 56 16.15 16.44 -6.48
N ALA A 57 15.73 15.17 -6.50
CA ALA A 57 14.34 14.77 -6.67
C ALA A 57 13.44 15.26 -5.52
N GLU A 58 13.94 15.38 -4.29
CA GLU A 58 13.21 15.91 -3.13
C GLU A 58 12.51 17.25 -3.41
N HIS A 59 13.10 18.11 -4.24
CA HIS A 59 12.58 19.44 -4.54
C HIS A 59 11.71 19.46 -5.82
N VAL A 60 11.48 18.29 -6.42
CA VAL A 60 10.64 18.12 -7.61
C VAL A 60 9.25 17.67 -7.15
N PRO A 61 8.20 18.48 -7.37
CA PRO A 61 6.84 18.10 -7.03
C PRO A 61 6.43 16.76 -7.65
N GLY A 62 5.87 15.86 -6.85
CA GLY A 62 5.44 14.51 -7.23
C GLY A 62 6.56 13.47 -7.30
N SER A 63 7.78 13.80 -6.87
CA SER A 63 8.87 12.82 -6.86
C SER A 63 8.66 11.74 -5.79
N THR A 64 9.32 10.60 -5.97
CA THR A 64 9.33 9.52 -4.97
C THR A 64 9.92 9.98 -3.64
N THR A 65 10.90 10.88 -3.66
CA THR A 65 11.52 11.43 -2.45
C THR A 65 10.60 12.39 -1.71
N GLU A 66 9.89 13.27 -2.41
CA GLU A 66 8.90 14.16 -1.77
C GLU A 66 7.77 13.34 -1.13
N ILE A 67 7.25 12.31 -1.82
CA ILE A 67 6.22 11.41 -1.26
C ILE A 67 6.74 10.71 0.00
N GLN A 68 8.00 10.28 0.02
CA GLN A 68 8.59 9.65 1.20
C GLN A 68 8.71 10.64 2.36
N ASN A 69 9.17 11.86 2.10
CA ASN A 69 9.28 12.91 3.12
C ASN A 69 7.91 13.26 3.73
N LEU A 70 6.87 13.37 2.90
CA LEU A 70 5.50 13.63 3.38
C LEU A 70 5.00 12.50 4.30
N ARG A 71 5.36 11.24 4.00
CA ARG A 71 5.05 10.10 4.89
C ARG A 71 5.82 10.17 6.18
N ASP A 72 7.11 10.50 6.13
CA ASP A 72 7.96 10.61 7.32
C ASP A 72 7.50 11.77 8.22
N GLU A 73 7.08 12.90 7.65
CA GLU A 73 6.46 14.01 8.38
C GLU A 73 5.13 13.58 9.02
N MET A 74 4.27 12.89 8.27
CA MET A 74 3.03 12.32 8.80
C MET A 74 3.32 11.40 10.00
N TYR A 75 4.28 10.48 9.88
CA TYR A 75 4.68 9.58 10.98
C TYR A 75 5.28 10.35 12.17
N SER A 76 6.08 11.38 11.92
CA SER A 76 6.65 12.22 12.97
C SER A 76 5.57 12.94 13.76
N ILE A 77 4.60 13.56 13.08
CA ILE A 77 3.46 14.23 13.70
C ILE A 77 2.62 13.23 14.51
N VAL A 78 2.41 12.02 13.99
CA VAL A 78 1.68 10.95 14.71
C VAL A 78 2.43 10.55 15.98
N HIS A 79 3.74 10.35 15.88
CA HIS A 79 4.57 9.95 17.01
C HIS A 79 4.67 11.06 18.08
N SER A 80 4.80 12.32 17.68
CA SER A 80 4.95 13.44 18.61
C SER A 80 3.63 13.89 19.24
N ASN A 81 2.54 13.87 18.46
CA ASN A 81 1.26 14.46 18.88
C ASN A 81 0.19 13.41 19.24
N GLY A 82 0.50 12.12 19.15
CA GLY A 82 -0.34 11.04 19.69
C GLY A 82 -1.71 10.89 19.00
N LEU A 83 -1.81 11.22 17.72
CA LEU A 83 -3.04 11.01 16.95
C LEU A 83 -3.27 9.51 16.72
N PRO A 84 -4.42 8.94 17.15
CA PRO A 84 -4.80 7.60 16.74
C PRO A 84 -5.30 7.67 15.29
N HIS A 85 -4.38 7.78 14.34
CA HIS A 85 -4.73 7.78 12.92
C HIS A 85 -4.71 6.34 12.41
N VAL A 86 -5.90 5.74 12.30
CA VAL A 86 -6.08 4.47 11.61
C VAL A 86 -6.19 4.77 10.11
N PHE A 87 -5.12 4.53 9.35
CA PHE A 87 -5.21 4.48 7.89
C PHE A 87 -5.66 3.08 7.49
N LEU A 88 -6.90 2.95 7.03
CA LEU A 88 -7.52 1.68 6.69
C LEU A 88 -8.03 1.72 5.25
N THR A 89 -7.43 0.91 4.38
CA THR A 89 -7.95 0.66 3.03
C THR A 89 -8.79 -0.62 3.07
N LEU A 90 -10.08 -0.50 2.72
CA LEU A 90 -11.00 -1.63 2.63
C LEU A 90 -11.38 -1.84 1.18
N ASN A 91 -11.27 -3.10 0.74
CA ASN A 91 -11.79 -3.52 -0.55
C ASN A 91 -12.65 -4.77 -0.33
N PRO A 92 -13.90 -4.62 0.16
CA PRO A 92 -14.79 -5.76 0.34
C PRO A 92 -15.08 -6.38 -1.02
N SER A 93 -14.69 -7.64 -1.21
CA SER A 93 -14.96 -8.38 -2.44
C SER A 93 -16.42 -8.80 -2.46
N ASP A 94 -17.17 -8.24 -3.39
CA ASP A 94 -18.55 -8.63 -3.72
C ASP A 94 -18.59 -10.01 -4.39
N THR A 95 -17.64 -10.28 -5.29
CA THR A 95 -17.59 -11.54 -6.03
C THR A 95 -17.35 -12.76 -5.15
N ASN A 96 -16.80 -12.59 -3.94
CA ASN A 96 -16.41 -13.69 -3.06
C ASN A 96 -17.14 -13.67 -1.71
N ASN A 97 -18.27 -12.95 -1.62
CA ASN A 97 -18.98 -12.76 -0.35
C ASN A 97 -20.43 -13.26 -0.42
N PRO A 98 -20.87 -14.14 0.51
CA PRO A 98 -22.25 -14.64 0.52
C PRO A 98 -23.30 -13.53 0.66
N ILE A 99 -22.97 -12.42 1.32
CA ILE A 99 -23.89 -11.30 1.53
C ILE A 99 -24.27 -10.67 0.18
N ASP A 100 -23.31 -10.47 -0.73
CA ASP A 100 -23.60 -9.96 -2.08
C ASP A 100 -24.52 -10.92 -2.85
N GLN A 101 -24.28 -12.23 -2.74
CA GLN A 101 -25.07 -13.24 -3.43
C GLN A 101 -26.53 -13.31 -2.92
N VAL A 102 -26.73 -13.17 -1.61
CA VAL A 102 -28.07 -13.06 -1.03
C VAL A 102 -28.78 -11.79 -1.51
N LEU A 103 -28.06 -10.65 -1.55
CA LEU A 103 -28.61 -9.38 -2.05
C LEU A 103 -28.90 -9.44 -3.56
N ALA A 104 -28.13 -10.22 -4.33
CA ALA A 104 -28.37 -10.48 -5.74
C ALA A 104 -29.60 -11.37 -5.98
N GLY A 105 -30.20 -11.93 -4.92
CA GLY A 105 -31.40 -12.77 -4.97
C GLY A 105 -31.09 -14.24 -5.24
N ARG A 106 -29.85 -14.68 -5.00
CA ARG A 106 -29.45 -16.09 -5.15
C ARG A 106 -30.00 -16.89 -3.96
N ASP A 107 -30.63 -18.02 -4.25
CA ASP A 107 -31.10 -18.95 -3.22
C ASP A 107 -29.89 -19.73 -2.70
N LEU A 108 -29.40 -19.33 -1.54
CA LEU A 108 -28.21 -19.87 -0.91
C LEU A 108 -28.56 -20.39 0.49
N ASP A 109 -28.14 -21.61 0.75
CA ASP A 109 -28.20 -22.20 2.08
C ASP A 109 -27.01 -21.69 2.91
N LEU A 110 -27.27 -20.66 3.73
CA LEU A 110 -26.24 -20.04 4.58
C LEU A 110 -25.69 -21.00 5.64
N ASP A 111 -26.46 -22.01 6.05
CA ASP A 111 -26.01 -23.00 7.04
C ASP A 111 -24.98 -23.96 6.44
N LYS A 112 -25.04 -24.20 5.12
CA LYS A 112 -24.10 -25.07 4.39
C LYS A 112 -22.98 -24.30 3.68
N PHE A 113 -22.99 -22.97 3.74
CA PHE A 113 -22.09 -22.13 2.95
C PHE A 113 -20.60 -22.38 3.25
N PHE A 114 -20.25 -22.78 4.47
CA PHE A 114 -18.88 -23.10 4.87
C PHE A 114 -18.58 -24.60 4.95
N ASP A 115 -19.51 -25.46 4.54
CA ASP A 115 -19.32 -26.92 4.57
C ASP A 115 -18.39 -27.41 3.45
N ASP A 116 -18.42 -26.74 2.29
CA ASP A 116 -17.51 -26.99 1.18
C ASP A 116 -16.55 -25.79 1.02
N LEU A 117 -15.36 -25.94 1.59
CA LEU A 117 -14.31 -24.91 1.56
C LEU A 117 -13.47 -24.95 0.27
N CYS A 118 -13.93 -25.62 -0.80
CA CYS A 118 -13.21 -25.68 -2.07
C CYS A 118 -13.11 -24.26 -2.70
N PRO A 119 -11.93 -23.61 -2.66
CA PRO A 119 -11.81 -22.23 -3.10
C PRO A 119 -12.05 -22.15 -4.61
N GLY A 120 -13.04 -21.36 -5.01
CA GLY A 120 -13.31 -21.07 -6.41
C GLY A 120 -14.27 -22.00 -7.15
N ALA A 121 -14.86 -22.98 -6.46
CA ALA A 121 -15.86 -23.88 -7.04
C ALA A 121 -17.05 -23.12 -7.66
N GLU A 122 -17.45 -21.99 -7.07
CA GLU A 122 -18.60 -21.20 -7.50
C GLU A 122 -18.26 -19.82 -8.09
N ASN A 123 -16.98 -19.47 -8.27
CA ASN A 123 -16.58 -18.10 -8.66
C ASN A 123 -17.27 -17.60 -9.94
N LEU A 124 -17.45 -18.48 -10.94
CA LEU A 124 -18.11 -18.12 -12.19
C LEU A 124 -19.58 -17.78 -11.98
N GLU A 125 -20.26 -18.56 -11.14
CA GLU A 125 -21.66 -18.36 -10.83
C GLU A 125 -21.87 -17.12 -9.95
N TRP A 126 -20.95 -16.87 -9.02
CA TRP A 126 -20.95 -15.66 -8.20
C TRP A 126 -20.77 -14.42 -9.05
N ALA A 127 -19.75 -14.40 -9.92
CA ALA A 127 -19.53 -13.31 -10.86
C ALA A 127 -20.74 -13.07 -11.77
N LYS A 128 -21.40 -14.15 -12.21
CA LYS A 128 -22.61 -14.06 -13.03
C LYS A 128 -23.77 -13.42 -12.25
N ALA A 129 -24.04 -13.85 -11.03
CA ALA A 129 -25.11 -13.29 -10.20
C ALA A 129 -24.88 -11.79 -9.91
N THR A 130 -23.67 -11.43 -9.49
CA THR A 130 -23.24 -10.04 -9.27
C THR A 130 -23.39 -9.20 -10.56
N SER A 131 -22.99 -9.74 -11.72
CA SER A 131 -23.12 -9.04 -13.01
C SER A 131 -24.57 -8.79 -13.44
N GLN A 132 -25.49 -9.67 -13.04
CA GLN A 132 -26.91 -9.56 -13.37
C GLN A 132 -27.64 -8.54 -12.49
N ASN A 133 -27.11 -8.25 -11.30
CA ASN A 133 -27.68 -7.29 -10.35
C ASN A 133 -26.59 -6.40 -9.72
N PRO A 134 -26.04 -5.43 -10.48
CA PRO A 134 -25.00 -4.53 -9.95
C PRO A 134 -25.50 -3.62 -8.81
N VAL A 135 -26.82 -3.48 -8.63
CA VAL A 135 -27.41 -2.75 -7.50
C VAL A 135 -27.18 -3.50 -6.18
N ALA A 136 -27.22 -4.84 -6.22
CA ALA A 136 -26.89 -5.67 -5.05
C ALA A 136 -25.46 -5.40 -4.56
N SER A 137 -24.50 -5.27 -5.48
CA SER A 137 -23.09 -4.98 -5.15
C SER A 137 -22.91 -3.59 -4.54
N ALA A 138 -23.65 -2.59 -5.02
CA ALA A 138 -23.66 -1.28 -4.40
C ALA A 138 -24.25 -1.31 -2.98
N GLN A 139 -25.33 -2.08 -2.76
CA GLN A 139 -25.95 -2.27 -1.45
C GLN A 139 -25.02 -3.04 -0.49
N PHE A 140 -24.35 -4.07 -1.00
CA PHE A 140 -23.34 -4.83 -0.26
C PHE A 140 -22.20 -3.92 0.20
N PHE A 141 -21.68 -3.08 -0.69
CA PHE A 141 -20.60 -2.15 -0.37
C PHE A 141 -21.04 -1.14 0.72
N ASP A 142 -22.19 -0.47 0.53
CA ASP A 142 -22.72 0.48 1.50
C ASP A 142 -22.95 -0.18 2.88
N THR A 143 -23.55 -1.38 2.88
CA THR A 143 -23.82 -2.13 4.11
C THR A 143 -22.53 -2.52 4.82
N SER A 144 -21.54 -3.03 4.07
CA SER A 144 -20.23 -3.43 4.62
C SER A 144 -19.49 -2.24 5.23
N VAL A 145 -19.47 -1.10 4.54
CA VAL A 145 -18.84 0.13 5.05
C VAL A 145 -19.57 0.63 6.30
N ARG A 146 -20.91 0.67 6.28
CA ARG A 146 -21.70 1.11 7.44
C ARG A 146 -21.49 0.23 8.67
N ILE A 147 -21.54 -1.09 8.51
CA ILE A 147 -21.30 -2.05 9.60
C ILE A 147 -19.90 -1.84 10.18
N LEU A 148 -18.90 -1.65 9.32
CA LEU A 148 -17.55 -1.38 9.78
C LEU A 148 -17.46 -0.07 10.58
N LEU A 149 -18.01 1.03 10.08
CA LEU A 149 -18.01 2.30 10.80
C LEU A 149 -18.74 2.19 12.15
N ASP A 150 -19.89 1.52 12.15
CA ASP A 150 -20.74 1.39 13.33
C ASP A 150 -20.13 0.48 14.41
N ILE A 151 -19.60 -0.68 14.02
CA ILE A 151 -19.10 -1.71 14.94
C ILE A 151 -17.64 -1.45 15.29
N LEU A 152 -16.77 -1.32 14.28
CA LEU A 152 -15.32 -1.22 14.45
C LEU A 152 -14.94 0.16 15.01
N LEU A 153 -15.49 1.23 14.42
CA LEU A 153 -15.17 2.60 14.85
C LEU A 153 -16.15 3.13 15.90
N GLY A 154 -17.27 2.44 16.14
CA GLY A 154 -18.19 2.78 17.21
C GLY A 154 -18.94 4.10 17.00
N THR A 155 -19.13 4.55 15.75
CA THR A 155 -19.76 5.85 15.42
C THR A 155 -21.17 6.03 16.00
N LYS A 156 -21.88 4.93 16.26
CA LYS A 156 -23.23 4.92 16.86
C LYS A 156 -23.24 4.75 18.39
N ARG A 157 -22.10 4.66 19.07
CA ARG A 157 -22.05 4.53 20.53
C ARG A 157 -22.34 5.88 21.20
N ALA A 158 -23.27 5.88 22.17
CA ALA A 158 -23.67 7.08 22.91
C ALA A 158 -22.51 7.76 23.68
N ASN A 159 -21.48 6.99 24.06
CA ASN A 159 -20.23 7.50 24.60
C ASN A 159 -19.17 7.50 23.48
N SER A 160 -19.02 8.63 22.78
CA SER A 160 -18.08 8.81 21.65
C SER A 160 -16.58 8.80 22.04
N LYS A 161 -16.22 8.08 23.11
CA LYS A 161 -14.82 7.80 23.45
C LYS A 161 -14.38 6.57 22.66
N VAL A 162 -13.88 6.81 21.45
CA VAL A 162 -13.23 5.77 20.65
C VAL A 162 -11.86 5.51 21.25
N VAL A 163 -11.74 4.42 22.03
CA VAL A 163 -10.44 3.95 22.55
C VAL A 163 -9.95 2.87 21.59
N PHE A 164 -9.02 3.24 20.71
CA PHE A 164 -8.23 2.26 19.96
C PHE A 164 -7.17 1.69 20.89
N ALA A 165 -7.49 0.61 21.59
CA ALA A 165 -6.48 -0.19 22.28
C ALA A 165 -5.92 -1.20 21.27
N ILE A 166 -4.78 -0.87 20.66
CA ILE A 166 -3.98 -1.82 19.90
C ILE A 166 -3.03 -2.44 20.93
N TRP A 167 -3.20 -3.73 21.23
CA TRP A 167 -2.29 -4.51 22.09
C TRP A 167 -1.08 -4.97 21.30
#